data_AF-A5D1Q1-F1
#
_entry.id   AF-A5D1Q1-F1
#
_cell.length_a   1.000
_cell.length_b   1.000
_cell.length_c   1.000
_cell.angle_alpha   90.00
_cell.angle_beta   90.00
_cell.angle_gamma   90.00
#
_symmetry.space_group_name_H-M   'P 1'
#
loop_
_entity.id
_entity.type
_entity.pdbx_description
1 polymer ?
#
loop_
_entity_poly.entity_id
_entity_poly.type
_entity_poly.pdbx_seq_one_letter_code
_entity_poly.pdbx_strand_id
1 'polypeptide(L)'
;MQVNFDKFSRIQPLDAPIRAEWFGVESFRRVGAVSRKTEYRISVLDEETLRVLENKKKAGRRILTQLSYPLGDDQRWMPEKVRPLFEKELARINNEGRELLNKALPGGVDNFLKSRREQVINDANLMYQEFHPGEVLSEEVITKILDDLKERLNKAFAGKFIPEVNYNRIGFHFQRDSDWVSNWGQPLLLLQKTAEFPRKSLTDSYFLQGLRLDQRELLEAMDVCDDIIVKESRKSNVSDRAKNELKLLEEIMKSQADNRLKCEAILALMAGESQDKIKEKLYRQDKVNGVINLDKPANKKQKVIQLKPR
;
A
#
# COMPACT_ATOMS: atom_id res chain seq x y z
N MET A 1 1.78 -5.36 -15.52
CA MET A 1 1.43 -3.99 -16.01
C MET A 1 1.69 -2.97 -14.90
N GLN A 2 2.05 -1.73 -15.22
CA GLN A 2 2.01 -0.66 -14.23
C GLN A 2 0.55 -0.39 -13.86
N VAL A 3 0.29 -0.22 -12.57
CA VAL A 3 -1.06 -0.04 -12.04
C VAL A 3 -1.10 1.18 -11.11
N ASN A 4 -2.11 2.03 -11.29
CA ASN A 4 -2.36 3.18 -10.41
C ASN A 4 -3.85 3.47 -10.25
N PHE A 5 -4.20 4.19 -9.20
CA PHE A 5 -5.54 4.72 -9.03
C PHE A 5 -5.67 6.07 -9.73
N ASP A 6 -6.74 6.24 -10.49
CA ASP A 6 -7.14 7.53 -11.02
C ASP A 6 -7.55 8.46 -9.86
N LYS A 7 -6.90 9.62 -9.77
CA LYS A 7 -7.17 10.60 -8.72
C LYS A 7 -8.50 11.32 -8.94
N PHE A 8 -8.98 11.42 -10.17
CA PHE A 8 -10.18 12.18 -10.53
C PHE A 8 -11.47 11.43 -10.20
N SER A 9 -11.45 10.10 -10.26
CA SER A 9 -12.56 9.24 -9.84
C SER A 9 -12.77 9.12 -8.33
N ARG A 10 -11.94 9.79 -7.50
CA ARG A 10 -12.03 9.69 -6.04
C ARG A 10 -13.26 10.43 -5.51
N ILE A 11 -14.12 9.72 -4.77
CA ILE A 11 -15.20 10.38 -4.04
C ILE A 11 -14.65 11.30 -2.93
N GLN A 12 -15.26 12.47 -2.81
CA GLN A 12 -14.91 13.43 -1.77
C GLN A 12 -15.23 12.88 -0.36
N PRO A 13 -14.73 13.50 0.72
CA PRO A 13 -15.20 13.20 2.07
C PRO A 13 -16.73 13.37 2.17
N LEU A 14 -17.35 12.51 2.96
CA LEU A 14 -18.82 12.45 3.11
C LEU A 14 -19.36 13.57 4.00
N ASP A 15 -18.51 14.12 4.86
CA ASP A 15 -18.75 15.35 5.59
C ASP A 15 -18.41 16.58 4.73
N ALA A 16 -19.21 17.62 4.87
CA ALA A 16 -19.09 18.84 4.07
C ALA A 16 -18.13 19.83 4.75
N PRO A 17 -17.06 20.29 4.08
CA PRO A 17 -16.30 21.44 4.54
C PRO A 17 -17.18 22.68 4.43
N ILE A 18 -17.26 23.46 5.51
CA ILE A 18 -17.98 24.72 5.52
C ILE A 18 -16.98 25.88 5.48
N ARG A 19 -17.29 26.86 4.65
CA ARG A 19 -16.52 28.10 4.56
C ARG A 19 -16.62 28.88 5.87
N ALA A 20 -15.48 29.23 6.47
CA ALA A 20 -15.45 30.07 7.67
C ALA A 20 -16.16 31.42 7.46
N GLU A 21 -16.15 31.94 6.24
CA GLU A 21 -16.83 33.18 5.90
C GLU A 21 -18.35 33.10 6.06
N TRP A 22 -18.94 31.90 5.97
CA TRP A 22 -20.38 31.72 6.23
C TRP A 22 -20.72 31.93 7.71
N PHE A 23 -19.73 31.81 8.59
CA PHE A 23 -19.82 32.14 10.01
C PHE A 23 -19.30 33.56 10.32
N GLY A 24 -19.00 34.36 9.29
CA GLY A 24 -18.41 35.70 9.47
C GLY A 24 -16.95 35.69 9.93
N VAL A 25 -16.24 34.57 9.79
CA VAL A 25 -14.84 34.40 10.22
C VAL A 25 -13.91 34.30 9.01
N GLU A 26 -12.76 34.98 9.04
CA GLU A 26 -11.73 34.83 8.02
C GLU A 26 -11.13 33.40 8.06
N SER A 27 -11.17 32.68 6.93
CA SER A 27 -10.57 31.35 6.79
C SER A 27 -9.04 31.36 6.95
N PHE A 28 -8.40 32.47 6.61
CA PHE A 28 -6.96 32.66 6.78
C PHE A 28 -6.65 34.10 7.17
N ARG A 29 -5.84 34.25 8.22
CA ARG A 29 -5.33 35.55 8.67
C ARG A 29 -3.85 35.42 9.00
N ARG A 30 -3.02 36.36 8.52
CA ARG A 30 -1.58 36.42 8.84
C ARG A 30 -1.22 37.80 9.38
N VAL A 31 -0.52 37.82 10.51
CA VAL A 31 0.01 39.03 11.14
C VAL A 31 1.50 38.80 11.43
N GLY A 32 2.37 39.43 10.63
CA GLY A 32 3.81 39.20 10.69
C GLY A 32 4.19 37.73 10.47
N ALA A 33 4.85 37.14 11.47
CA ALA A 33 5.26 35.74 11.46
C ALA A 33 4.16 34.75 11.91
N VAL A 34 3.04 35.25 12.46
CA VAL A 34 1.95 34.41 12.97
C VAL A 34 0.84 34.30 11.94
N SER A 35 0.32 33.09 11.73
CA SER A 35 -0.84 32.83 10.87
C SER A 35 -1.88 31.98 11.58
N ARG A 36 -3.16 32.30 11.38
CA ARG A 36 -4.32 31.52 11.80
C ARG A 36 -5.06 31.00 10.58
N LYS A 37 -5.42 29.72 10.61
CA LYS A 37 -6.30 29.07 9.62
C LYS A 37 -7.52 28.52 10.36
N THR A 38 -8.72 28.81 9.87
CA THR A 38 -9.98 28.34 10.43
C THR A 38 -10.70 27.47 9.41
N GLU A 39 -11.07 26.25 9.80
CA GLU A 39 -11.79 25.29 8.96
C GLU A 39 -12.97 24.72 9.75
N TYR A 40 -14.15 24.70 9.15
CA TYR A 40 -15.34 24.06 9.70
C TYR A 40 -15.71 22.86 8.85
N ARG A 41 -16.28 21.84 9.48
CA ARG A 41 -16.83 20.65 8.81
C ARG A 41 -18.13 20.27 9.48
N ILE A 42 -19.12 19.90 8.68
CA ILE A 42 -20.39 19.38 9.17
C ILE A 42 -20.61 17.97 8.64
N SER A 43 -21.09 17.11 9.53
CA SER A 43 -21.47 15.75 9.20
C SER A 43 -22.90 15.50 9.66
N VAL A 44 -23.64 14.77 8.82
CA VAL A 44 -24.94 14.20 9.17
C VAL A 44 -24.84 12.72 9.55
N LEU A 45 -23.65 12.14 9.44
CA LEU A 45 -23.30 10.80 9.86
C LEU A 45 -22.53 10.86 11.18
N ASP A 46 -22.72 9.88 12.05
CA ASP A 46 -21.92 9.76 13.27
C ASP A 46 -20.45 9.43 12.95
N GLU A 47 -19.58 9.73 13.91
CA GLU A 47 -18.12 9.59 13.75
C GLU A 47 -17.70 8.14 13.46
N GLU A 48 -18.37 7.17 14.08
CA GLU A 48 -18.04 5.75 13.88
C GLU A 48 -18.33 5.33 12.44
N THR A 49 -19.52 5.66 11.93
CA THR A 49 -19.93 5.40 10.55
C THR A 49 -18.99 6.07 9.55
N LEU A 50 -18.66 7.34 9.75
CA LEU A 50 -17.70 8.06 8.91
C LEU A 50 -16.34 7.37 8.87
N ARG A 51 -15.82 6.99 10.05
CA ARG A 51 -14.53 6.32 10.17
C ARG A 51 -14.50 5.00 9.42
N VAL A 52 -15.56 4.20 9.52
CA VAL A 52 -15.65 2.91 8.81
C VAL A 52 -15.69 3.13 7.29
N LEU A 53 -16.47 4.09 6.80
CA LEU A 53 -16.56 4.41 5.37
C LEU A 53 -15.23 4.96 4.80
N GLU A 54 -14.55 5.84 5.54
CA GLU A 54 -13.22 6.33 5.15
C GLU A 54 -12.17 5.20 5.14
N ASN A 55 -12.26 4.22 6.04
CA ASN A 55 -11.41 3.05 6.00
C ASN A 55 -11.65 2.19 4.75
N LYS A 56 -12.89 2.08 4.26
CA LYS A 56 -13.19 1.42 2.97
C LYS A 56 -12.56 2.16 1.79
N LYS A 57 -12.66 3.50 1.75
CA LYS A 57 -12.01 4.34 0.73
C LYS A 57 -10.49 4.16 0.70
N LYS A 58 -9.87 3.97 1.87
CA LYS A 58 -8.42 3.74 2.00
C LYS A 58 -7.98 2.30 1.70
N ALA A 59 -8.90 1.33 1.78
CA ALA A 59 -8.59 -0.09 1.60
C ALA A 59 -8.01 -0.39 0.21
N GLY A 60 -8.40 0.34 -0.84
CA GLY A 60 -7.87 0.17 -2.19
C GLY A 60 -6.34 0.27 -2.27
N ARG A 61 -5.72 1.23 -1.56
CA ARG A 61 -4.25 1.37 -1.52
C ARG A 61 -3.57 0.18 -0.84
N ARG A 62 -4.20 -0.37 0.21
CA ARG A 62 -3.70 -1.56 0.91
C ARG A 62 -3.77 -2.78 0.00
N ILE A 63 -4.91 -3.02 -0.64
CA ILE A 63 -5.10 -4.12 -1.60
C ILE A 63 -4.09 -4.00 -2.74
N LEU A 64 -3.95 -2.81 -3.33
CA LEU A 64 -2.96 -2.56 -4.37
C LEU A 64 -1.55 -2.90 -3.87
N THR A 65 -1.22 -2.55 -2.63
CA THR A 65 0.10 -2.82 -2.05
C THR A 65 0.37 -4.32 -1.87
N GLN A 66 -0.64 -5.09 -1.51
CA GLN A 66 -0.52 -6.55 -1.34
C GLN A 66 -0.56 -7.30 -2.68
N LEU A 67 -1.24 -6.77 -3.71
CA LEU A 67 -1.43 -7.45 -5.00
C LEU A 67 -0.55 -6.85 -6.12
N SER A 68 0.53 -6.14 -5.76
CA SER A 68 1.49 -5.62 -6.73
C SER A 68 2.86 -5.37 -6.11
N TYR A 69 3.88 -5.39 -6.97
CA TYR A 69 5.27 -5.13 -6.61
C TYR A 69 5.62 -3.65 -6.82
N PRO A 70 6.38 -3.01 -5.93
CA PRO A 70 6.84 -1.64 -6.16
C PRO A 70 7.92 -1.61 -7.24
N LEU A 71 7.96 -0.53 -8.01
CA LEU A 71 8.98 -0.24 -9.02
C LEU A 71 9.85 0.97 -8.66
N GLY A 72 9.61 1.63 -7.52
CA GLY A 72 10.17 2.93 -7.18
C GLY A 72 9.21 4.09 -7.50
N ASP A 73 9.43 5.26 -6.90
CA ASP A 73 8.68 6.51 -7.16
C ASP A 73 7.15 6.36 -7.15
N ASP A 74 6.63 5.65 -6.15
CA ASP A 74 5.21 5.30 -6.00
C ASP A 74 4.59 4.49 -7.16
N GLN A 75 5.39 4.06 -8.13
CA GLN A 75 4.97 3.18 -9.21
C GLN A 75 4.92 1.73 -8.74
N ARG A 76 3.94 0.99 -9.26
CA ARG A 76 3.75 -0.42 -8.94
C ARG A 76 3.45 -1.23 -10.18
N TRP A 77 3.96 -2.46 -10.20
CA TRP A 77 3.74 -3.45 -11.23
C TRP A 77 2.89 -4.61 -10.69
N MET A 78 1.82 -4.92 -11.40
CA MET A 78 0.93 -6.04 -11.11
C MET A 78 1.14 -7.16 -12.14
N PRO A 79 1.38 -8.41 -11.69
CA PRO A 79 1.33 -9.58 -12.56
C PRO A 79 -0.04 -9.74 -13.22
N GLU A 80 -0.09 -10.19 -14.47
CA GLU A 80 -1.36 -10.33 -15.21
C GLU A 80 -2.33 -11.29 -14.51
N LYS A 81 -1.82 -12.42 -14.00
CA LYS A 81 -2.61 -13.45 -13.30
C LYS A 81 -3.29 -12.94 -12.02
N VAL A 82 -2.78 -11.87 -11.42
CA VAL A 82 -3.30 -11.30 -10.15
C VAL A 82 -4.48 -10.37 -10.40
N ARG A 83 -4.59 -9.83 -11.61
CA ARG A 83 -5.59 -8.83 -11.95
C ARG A 83 -7.03 -9.26 -11.63
N PRO A 84 -7.49 -10.48 -11.95
CA PRO A 84 -8.84 -10.91 -11.56
C PRO A 84 -9.06 -10.93 -10.04
N LEU A 85 -8.04 -11.33 -9.26
CA LEU A 85 -8.10 -11.33 -7.79
C LEU A 85 -8.20 -9.91 -7.24
N PHE A 86 -7.44 -9.00 -7.84
CA PHE A 86 -7.45 -7.59 -7.49
C PHE A 86 -8.82 -6.95 -7.77
N GLU A 87 -9.35 -7.11 -8.99
CA GLU A 87 -10.66 -6.57 -9.38
C GLU A 87 -11.79 -7.15 -8.51
N LYS A 88 -11.73 -8.44 -8.17
CA LYS A 88 -12.67 -9.09 -7.25
C LYS A 88 -12.66 -8.45 -5.86
N GLU A 89 -11.49 -8.19 -5.28
CA GLU A 89 -11.38 -7.53 -3.98
C GLU A 89 -11.84 -6.07 -4.02
N LEU A 90 -11.56 -5.34 -5.10
CA LEU A 90 -12.08 -3.97 -5.27
C LEU A 90 -13.61 -3.95 -5.35
N ALA A 91 -14.20 -4.87 -6.12
CA ALA A 91 -15.64 -5.01 -6.23
C ALA A 91 -16.27 -5.34 -4.87
N ARG A 92 -15.67 -6.26 -4.11
CA ARG A 92 -16.11 -6.59 -2.75
C ARG A 92 -16.14 -5.36 -1.84
N ILE A 93 -15.07 -4.58 -1.79
CA ILE A 93 -15.02 -3.38 -0.93
C ILE A 93 -16.04 -2.33 -1.37
N ASN A 94 -16.22 -2.14 -2.67
CA ASN A 94 -17.25 -1.23 -3.19
C ASN A 94 -18.65 -1.67 -2.76
N ASN A 95 -18.95 -2.97 -2.84
CA ASN A 95 -20.23 -3.53 -2.39
C ASN A 95 -20.42 -3.35 -0.88
N GLU A 96 -19.42 -3.70 -0.06
CA GLU A 96 -19.46 -3.51 1.39
C GLU A 96 -19.64 -2.03 1.78
N GLY A 97 -18.96 -1.11 1.08
CA GLY A 97 -19.13 0.33 1.29
C GLY A 97 -20.54 0.79 0.97
N ARG A 98 -21.13 0.30 -0.13
CA ARG A 98 -22.50 0.63 -0.54
C ARG A 98 -23.53 0.08 0.45
N GLU A 99 -23.35 -1.14 0.94
CA GLU A 99 -24.20 -1.72 1.97
C GLU A 99 -24.16 -0.92 3.28
N LEU A 100 -22.97 -0.49 3.71
CA LEU A 100 -22.82 0.36 4.90
C LEU A 100 -23.52 1.72 4.71
N LEU A 101 -23.37 2.34 3.54
CA LEU A 101 -24.01 3.62 3.25
C LEU A 101 -25.54 3.50 3.20
N ASN A 102 -26.07 2.42 2.60
CA ASN A 102 -27.51 2.12 2.62
C ASN A 102 -28.05 1.95 4.04
N LYS A 103 -27.30 1.29 4.93
CA LYS A 103 -27.68 1.13 6.35
C LYS A 103 -27.65 2.46 7.11
N ALA A 104 -26.66 3.31 6.81
CA ALA A 104 -26.51 4.62 7.45
C ALA A 104 -27.59 5.63 7.01
N LEU A 105 -28.16 5.47 5.81
CA LEU A 105 -29.08 6.43 5.19
C LEU A 105 -30.43 5.76 4.87
N PRO A 106 -31.21 5.35 5.90
CA PRO A 106 -32.48 4.66 5.69
C PRO A 106 -33.46 5.54 4.89
N GLY A 107 -34.09 4.94 3.88
CA GLY A 107 -35.01 5.65 2.99
C GLY A 107 -34.33 6.57 1.96
N GLY A 108 -33.00 6.53 1.83
CA GLY A 108 -32.23 7.29 0.85
C GLY A 108 -31.80 8.68 1.33
N VAL A 109 -30.95 9.34 0.53
CA VAL A 109 -30.31 10.63 0.87
C VAL A 109 -31.33 11.70 1.22
N ASP A 110 -32.37 11.87 0.41
CA ASP A 110 -33.37 12.93 0.60
C ASP A 110 -34.15 12.78 1.91
N ASN A 111 -34.63 11.57 2.20
CA ASN A 111 -35.40 11.31 3.42
C ASN A 111 -34.51 11.43 4.66
N PHE A 112 -33.28 10.93 4.58
CA PHE A 112 -32.32 11.06 5.66
C PHE A 112 -31.98 12.53 5.97
N LEU A 113 -31.64 13.34 4.96
CA LEU A 113 -31.32 14.75 5.16
C LEU A 113 -32.51 15.56 5.68
N LYS A 114 -33.74 15.27 5.23
CA LYS A 114 -34.94 15.87 5.80
C LYS A 114 -35.05 15.58 7.29
N SER A 115 -34.80 14.33 7.71
CA SER A 115 -34.85 13.96 9.13
C SER A 115 -33.74 14.61 9.98
N ARG A 116 -32.63 15.03 9.35
CA ARG A 116 -31.47 15.66 10.01
C ARG A 116 -31.45 17.18 9.92
N ARG A 117 -32.42 17.81 9.24
CA ARG A 117 -32.44 19.26 9.00
C ARG A 117 -32.38 20.07 10.29
N GLU A 118 -33.25 19.77 11.25
CA GLU A 118 -33.31 20.49 12.53
C GLU A 118 -32.01 20.36 13.32
N GLN A 119 -31.42 19.16 13.33
CA GLN A 119 -30.11 18.93 13.94
C GLN A 119 -29.03 19.82 13.31
N VAL A 120 -28.95 19.84 11.97
CA VAL A 120 -27.98 20.67 11.24
C VAL A 120 -28.16 22.16 11.56
N ILE A 121 -29.40 22.65 11.64
CA ILE A 121 -29.70 24.03 12.00
C ILE A 121 -29.20 24.34 13.41
N ASN A 122 -29.52 23.47 14.37
CA ASN A 122 -29.12 23.67 15.77
C ASN A 122 -27.59 23.64 15.92
N ASP A 123 -26.92 22.63 15.36
CA ASP A 123 -25.46 22.47 15.47
C ASP A 123 -24.71 23.61 14.78
N ALA A 124 -25.18 24.06 13.61
CA ALA A 124 -24.58 25.19 12.90
C ALA A 124 -24.81 26.52 13.66
N ASN A 125 -25.99 26.74 14.23
CA ASN A 125 -26.27 27.94 15.01
C ASN A 125 -25.49 27.99 16.32
N LEU A 126 -25.28 26.85 17.00
CA LEU A 126 -24.44 26.78 18.19
C LEU A 126 -23.02 27.27 17.90
N MET A 127 -22.43 26.85 16.78
CA MET A 127 -21.11 27.34 16.32
C MET A 127 -21.14 28.81 15.89
N TYR A 128 -22.20 29.26 15.22
CA TYR A 128 -22.34 30.65 14.78
C TYR A 128 -22.43 31.62 15.95
N GLN A 129 -23.15 31.24 16.99
CA GLN A 129 -23.37 32.07 18.17
C GLN A 129 -22.10 32.29 19.01
N GLU A 130 -21.05 31.48 18.83
CA GLU A 130 -19.73 31.76 19.41
C GLU A 130 -19.13 33.08 18.91
N PHE A 131 -19.47 33.49 17.68
CA PHE A 131 -18.97 34.70 17.04
C PHE A 131 -20.03 35.81 16.99
N HIS A 132 -21.32 35.46 16.95
CA HIS A 132 -22.44 36.37 16.84
C HIS A 132 -23.53 36.04 17.90
N PRO A 133 -23.32 36.40 19.17
CA PRO A 133 -24.24 36.04 20.25
C PRO A 133 -25.67 36.54 20.02
N GLY A 134 -26.65 35.63 20.10
CA GLY A 134 -28.08 35.95 19.91
C GLY A 134 -28.53 36.02 18.45
N GLU A 135 -27.61 35.87 17.49
CA GLU A 135 -27.94 35.78 16.07
C GLU A 135 -28.06 34.32 15.61
N VAL A 136 -28.62 34.12 14.42
CA VAL A 136 -28.73 32.81 13.76
C VAL A 136 -28.28 32.94 12.31
N LEU A 137 -27.77 31.85 11.76
CA LEU A 137 -27.44 31.75 10.35
C LEU A 137 -28.66 31.98 9.47
N SER A 138 -28.44 32.60 8.31
CA SER A 138 -29.51 32.79 7.34
C SER A 138 -29.95 31.47 6.72
N GLU A 139 -31.23 31.39 6.36
CA GLU A 139 -31.82 30.21 5.71
C GLU A 139 -31.11 29.85 4.38
N GLU A 140 -30.57 30.86 3.69
CA GLU A 140 -29.77 30.67 2.47
C GLU A 140 -28.48 29.88 2.75
N VAL A 141 -27.78 30.19 3.85
CA VAL A 141 -26.55 29.48 4.23
C VAL A 141 -26.86 28.05 4.65
N ILE A 142 -27.91 27.84 5.45
CA ILE A 142 -28.37 26.50 5.84
C ILE A 142 -28.72 25.66 4.61
N THR A 143 -29.41 26.25 3.63
CA THR A 143 -29.77 25.56 2.38
C THR A 143 -28.52 25.15 1.60
N LYS A 144 -27.52 26.03 1.48
CA LYS A 144 -26.22 25.70 0.85
C LYS A 144 -25.52 24.54 1.56
N ILE A 145 -25.50 24.52 2.89
CA ILE A 145 -24.92 23.43 3.67
C ILE A 145 -25.62 22.09 3.35
N LEU A 146 -26.95 22.09 3.33
CA LEU A 146 -27.74 20.88 3.06
C LEU A 146 -27.59 20.41 1.62
N ASP A 147 -27.51 21.32 0.65
CA ASP A 147 -27.29 20.99 -0.76
C ASP A 147 -25.89 20.39 -0.97
N ASP A 148 -24.85 20.96 -0.34
CA ASP A 148 -23.49 20.42 -0.38
C ASP A 148 -23.42 19.00 0.21
N LEU A 149 -24.09 18.77 1.34
CA LEU A 149 -24.20 17.44 1.95
C LEU A 149 -24.94 16.46 1.01
N LYS A 150 -26.05 16.90 0.42
CA LYS A 150 -26.84 16.10 -0.53
C LYS A 150 -26.03 15.69 -1.75
N GLU A 151 -25.31 16.63 -2.36
CA GLU A 151 -24.47 16.34 -3.53
C GLU A 151 -23.39 15.31 -3.19
N ARG A 152 -22.70 15.48 -2.06
CA ARG A 152 -21.65 14.55 -1.59
C ARG A 152 -22.18 13.14 -1.37
N LEU A 153 -23.31 13.01 -0.67
CA LEU A 153 -23.93 11.71 -0.39
C LEU A 153 -24.43 11.04 -1.68
N ASN A 154 -25.05 11.80 -2.60
CA ASN A 154 -25.48 11.27 -3.89
C ASN A 154 -24.31 10.79 -4.75
N LYS A 155 -23.20 11.54 -4.80
CA LYS A 155 -21.98 11.10 -5.50
C LYS A 155 -21.39 9.84 -4.88
N ALA A 156 -21.39 9.72 -3.55
CA ALA A 156 -20.93 8.52 -2.87
C ALA A 156 -21.82 7.30 -3.17
N PHE A 157 -23.13 7.49 -3.32
CA PHE A 157 -24.06 6.44 -3.71
C PHE A 157 -23.92 5.97 -5.16
N ALA A 158 -23.82 6.92 -6.09
CA ALA A 158 -23.70 6.65 -7.51
C ALA A 158 -22.30 6.12 -7.89
N GLY A 159 -21.27 6.55 -7.16
CA GLY A 159 -19.88 6.25 -7.45
C GLY A 159 -19.37 4.90 -6.93
N LYS A 160 -18.07 4.68 -7.15
CA LYS A 160 -17.29 3.63 -6.51
C LYS A 160 -16.56 4.25 -5.31
N PHE A 161 -16.53 3.53 -4.18
CA PHE A 161 -15.79 3.96 -2.99
C PHE A 161 -14.28 3.98 -3.24
N ILE A 162 -13.81 2.98 -3.99
CA ILE A 162 -12.44 2.91 -4.44
C ILE A 162 -12.34 3.64 -5.78
N PRO A 163 -11.33 4.50 -5.96
CA PRO A 163 -11.07 5.13 -7.26
C PRO A 163 -10.87 4.08 -8.36
N GLU A 164 -11.13 4.50 -9.60
CA GLU A 164 -10.87 3.67 -10.77
C GLU A 164 -9.39 3.38 -10.94
N VAL A 165 -9.09 2.29 -11.64
CA VAL A 165 -7.73 1.76 -11.79
C VAL A 165 -7.32 1.89 -13.23
N ASN A 166 -6.14 2.46 -13.48
CA ASN A 166 -5.52 2.47 -14.79
C ASN A 166 -4.41 1.43 -14.87
N TYR A 167 -4.33 0.78 -16.02
CA TYR A 167 -3.30 -0.19 -16.34
C TYR A 167 -2.49 0.30 -17.54
N ASN A 168 -1.19 0.51 -17.32
CA ASN A 168 -0.26 0.92 -18.37
C ASN A 168 0.76 -0.18 -18.63
N ARG A 169 1.05 -0.44 -19.90
CA ARG A 169 2.17 -1.32 -20.25
C ARG A 169 3.47 -0.58 -19.98
N ILE A 170 4.40 -1.27 -19.34
CA ILE A 170 5.76 -0.80 -19.14
C ILE A 170 6.73 -1.86 -19.64
N GLY A 171 7.88 -1.40 -20.13
CA GLY A 171 8.99 -2.25 -20.55
C GLY A 171 10.27 -1.75 -19.89
N PHE A 172 11.15 -2.68 -19.54
CA PHE A 172 12.51 -2.34 -19.11
C PHE A 172 13.36 -2.09 -20.35
N HIS A 173 13.98 -0.93 -20.43
CA HIS A 173 14.94 -0.60 -21.47
C HIS A 173 16.34 -0.74 -20.89
N PHE A 174 17.06 -1.79 -21.28
CA PHE A 174 18.45 -1.97 -20.90
C PHE A 174 19.32 -1.21 -21.91
N GLN A 175 19.64 0.05 -21.61
CA GLN A 175 20.79 0.70 -22.26
C GLN A 175 22.07 0.09 -21.71
N ARG A 176 23.14 0.04 -22.50
CA ARG A 176 24.47 -0.43 -22.03
C ARG A 176 24.84 0.36 -20.78
N ASP A 177 25.22 -0.34 -19.72
CA ASP A 177 25.76 0.26 -18.51
C ASP A 177 26.88 1.23 -18.91
N SER A 178 26.81 2.47 -18.44
CA SER A 178 27.91 3.43 -18.53
C SER A 178 28.64 3.46 -17.20
N ASP A 179 29.90 3.89 -17.19
CA ASP A 179 30.73 3.97 -15.97
C ASP A 179 30.10 4.81 -14.83
N TRP A 180 29.04 5.58 -15.13
CA TRP A 180 28.42 6.55 -14.23
C TRP A 180 26.97 6.20 -13.83
N VAL A 181 26.29 5.27 -14.52
CA VAL A 181 24.88 4.93 -14.25
C VAL A 181 24.67 3.41 -14.33
N SER A 182 24.40 2.80 -13.17
CA SER A 182 23.98 1.40 -13.07
C SER A 182 22.47 1.29 -13.26
N ASN A 183 22.02 0.64 -14.33
CA ASN A 183 20.60 0.46 -14.65
C ASN A 183 19.92 -0.66 -13.83
N TRP A 184 20.61 -1.21 -12.84
CA TRP A 184 20.20 -2.42 -12.11
C TRP A 184 19.43 -2.15 -10.81
N GLY A 185 19.31 -0.89 -10.37
CA GLY A 185 18.62 -0.56 -9.11
C GLY A 185 17.13 -0.93 -9.11
N GLN A 186 16.41 -0.57 -10.17
CA GLN A 186 14.99 -0.89 -10.30
C GLN A 186 14.73 -2.39 -10.53
N PRO A 187 15.48 -3.11 -11.41
CA PRO A 187 15.43 -4.56 -11.49
C PRO A 187 15.68 -5.26 -10.14
N LEU A 188 16.68 -4.81 -9.39
CA LEU A 188 16.99 -5.37 -8.07
C LEU A 188 15.82 -5.20 -7.09
N LEU A 189 15.23 -4.00 -7.03
CA LEU A 189 14.06 -3.74 -6.18
C LEU A 189 12.88 -4.66 -6.56
N LEU A 190 12.55 -4.76 -7.84
CA LEU A 190 11.45 -5.60 -8.29
C LEU A 190 11.70 -7.06 -7.90
N LEU A 191 12.87 -7.60 -8.24
CA LEU A 191 13.23 -8.99 -7.99
C LEU A 191 13.30 -9.31 -6.49
N GLN A 192 13.86 -8.42 -5.68
CA GLN A 192 13.83 -8.53 -4.23
C GLN A 192 12.38 -8.67 -3.73
N LYS A 193 11.47 -7.82 -4.20
CA LYS A 193 10.08 -7.83 -3.74
C LYS A 193 9.31 -9.05 -4.25
N THR A 194 9.62 -9.52 -5.45
CA THR A 194 9.12 -10.80 -5.97
C THR A 194 9.56 -11.97 -5.09
N ALA A 195 10.84 -12.04 -4.71
CA ALA A 195 11.35 -13.08 -3.83
C ALA A 195 10.81 -12.95 -2.38
N GLU A 196 10.70 -11.74 -1.84
CA GLU A 196 10.17 -11.53 -0.48
C GLU A 196 8.70 -11.97 -0.35
N PHE A 197 7.89 -11.78 -1.39
CA PHE A 197 6.44 -11.97 -1.32
C PHE A 197 6.01 -13.37 -0.87
N PRO A 198 6.38 -14.48 -1.55
CA PRO A 198 5.95 -15.80 -1.14
C PRO A 198 6.50 -16.16 0.24
N ARG A 199 7.73 -15.73 0.55
CA ARG A 199 8.36 -16.01 1.83
C ARG A 199 7.67 -15.29 2.99
N LYS A 200 7.25 -14.03 2.81
CA LYS A 200 6.45 -13.27 3.79
C LYS A 200 5.06 -13.86 3.94
N SER A 201 4.40 -14.20 2.84
CA SER A 201 3.09 -14.87 2.87
C SER A 201 3.12 -16.16 3.68
N LEU A 202 4.14 -17.00 3.49
CA LEU A 202 4.29 -18.30 4.18
C LEU A 202 4.74 -18.20 5.65
N THR A 203 5.04 -17.00 6.16
CA THR A 203 5.63 -16.81 7.50
C THR A 203 4.87 -15.83 8.37
N ASP A 204 4.20 -14.83 7.79
CA ASP A 204 3.42 -13.82 8.50
C ASP A 204 1.93 -14.16 8.49
N SER A 205 1.38 -14.48 9.67
CA SER A 205 -0.06 -14.78 9.85
C SER A 205 -0.97 -13.60 9.50
N TYR A 206 -0.46 -12.37 9.50
CA TYR A 206 -1.20 -11.15 9.17
C TYR A 206 -1.02 -10.72 7.72
N PHE A 207 -0.28 -11.46 6.91
CA PHE A 207 0.06 -11.07 5.54
C PHE A 207 -1.18 -10.78 4.68
N LEU A 208 -2.22 -11.60 4.83
CA LEU A 208 -3.49 -11.49 4.10
C LEU A 208 -4.56 -10.72 4.88
N GLN A 209 -4.22 -10.09 5.99
CA GLN A 209 -5.19 -9.40 6.84
C GLN A 209 -5.96 -8.35 6.03
N GLY A 210 -7.29 -8.50 6.02
CA GLY A 210 -8.20 -7.60 5.30
C GLY A 210 -8.45 -7.95 3.83
N LEU A 211 -7.86 -9.03 3.32
CA LEU A 211 -8.19 -9.64 2.03
C LEU A 211 -9.14 -10.82 2.22
N ARG A 212 -10.05 -11.05 1.27
CA ARG A 212 -10.86 -12.28 1.19
C ARG A 212 -10.45 -13.14 0.00
N LEU A 213 -9.20 -13.58 0.02
CA LEU A 213 -8.58 -14.39 -1.03
C LEU A 213 -8.01 -15.67 -0.44
N ASP A 214 -7.98 -16.74 -1.24
CA ASP A 214 -7.23 -17.93 -0.90
C ASP A 214 -5.73 -17.63 -1.01
N GLN A 215 -4.97 -17.99 0.04
CA GLN A 215 -3.54 -17.70 0.11
C GLN A 215 -2.78 -18.31 -1.06
N ARG A 216 -3.17 -19.52 -1.46
CA ARG A 216 -2.45 -20.28 -2.46
C ARG A 216 -2.77 -19.81 -3.87
N GLU A 217 -4.04 -19.51 -4.14
CA GLU A 217 -4.45 -18.83 -5.37
C GLU A 217 -3.65 -17.53 -5.56
N LEU A 218 -3.49 -16.74 -4.49
CA LEU A 218 -2.69 -15.52 -4.54
C LEU A 218 -1.19 -15.80 -4.75
N LEU A 219 -0.62 -16.79 -4.06
CA LEU A 219 0.78 -17.19 -4.23
C LEU A 219 1.08 -17.61 -5.67
N GLU A 220 0.24 -18.46 -6.26
CA GLU A 220 0.37 -18.95 -7.63
C GLU A 220 0.17 -17.84 -8.66
N ALA A 221 -0.73 -16.88 -8.39
CA ALA A 221 -0.93 -15.73 -9.26
C ALA A 221 0.24 -14.73 -9.22
N MET A 222 0.84 -14.54 -8.04
CA MET A 222 1.97 -13.62 -7.83
C MET A 222 3.32 -14.21 -8.27
N ASP A 223 3.42 -15.54 -8.44
CA ASP A 223 4.63 -16.20 -8.91
C ASP A 223 4.90 -15.93 -10.40
N VAL A 224 5.85 -15.02 -10.64
CA VAL A 224 6.26 -14.59 -11.98
C VAL A 224 7.64 -15.12 -12.38
N CYS A 225 8.32 -15.81 -11.47
CA CYS A 225 9.68 -16.32 -11.66
C CYS A 225 9.77 -17.83 -11.41
N ASP A 226 8.64 -18.52 -11.32
CA ASP A 226 8.56 -19.97 -11.08
C ASP A 226 9.31 -20.40 -9.81
N ASP A 227 9.19 -19.60 -8.74
CA ASP A 227 9.94 -19.74 -7.49
C ASP A 227 9.69 -21.11 -6.85
N ILE A 228 10.77 -21.83 -6.54
CA ILE A 228 10.70 -23.17 -5.98
C ILE A 228 9.92 -23.20 -4.66
N ILE A 229 9.94 -22.11 -3.87
CA ILE A 229 9.22 -22.09 -2.59
C ILE A 229 7.70 -22.07 -2.78
N VAL A 230 7.21 -21.54 -3.90
CA VAL A 230 5.79 -21.55 -4.25
C VAL A 230 5.37 -22.96 -4.65
N LYS A 231 6.17 -23.64 -5.49
CA LYS A 231 5.94 -25.04 -5.89
C LYS A 231 5.95 -25.99 -4.69
N GLU A 232 6.80 -25.72 -3.71
CA GLU A 232 6.95 -26.54 -2.50
C GLU A 232 6.14 -26.04 -1.30
N SER A 233 5.21 -25.11 -1.51
CA SER A 233 4.38 -24.47 -0.46
C SER A 233 3.59 -25.45 0.42
N ARG A 234 3.40 -26.70 -0.01
CA ARG A 234 2.71 -27.75 0.76
C ARG A 234 3.62 -28.54 1.70
N LYS A 235 4.94 -28.39 1.61
CA LYS A 235 5.86 -29.15 2.47
C LYS A 235 5.78 -28.64 3.90
N SER A 236 5.85 -29.55 4.88
CA SER A 236 5.73 -29.22 6.31
C SER A 236 6.81 -28.25 6.80
N ASN A 237 7.99 -28.26 6.20
CA ASN A 237 9.13 -27.41 6.57
C ASN A 237 9.19 -26.08 5.80
N VAL A 238 8.19 -25.74 4.97
CA VAL A 238 8.29 -24.58 4.08
C VAL A 238 8.34 -23.25 4.84
N SER A 239 7.66 -23.14 5.99
CA SER A 239 7.66 -21.91 6.79
C SER A 239 9.05 -21.63 7.38
N ASP A 240 9.72 -22.66 7.92
CA ASP A 240 11.08 -22.50 8.44
C ASP A 240 12.09 -22.19 7.34
N ARG A 241 11.93 -22.85 6.18
CA ARG A 241 12.69 -22.51 4.96
C ARG A 241 12.48 -21.04 4.58
N ALA A 242 11.23 -20.58 4.50
CA ALA A 242 10.91 -19.19 4.15
C ALA A 242 11.54 -18.18 5.12
N LYS A 243 11.51 -18.44 6.43
CA LYS A 243 12.18 -17.59 7.44
C LYS A 243 13.69 -17.50 7.21
N ASN A 244 14.34 -18.62 6.92
CA ASN A 244 15.77 -18.65 6.66
C ASN A 244 16.13 -17.96 5.34
N GLU A 245 15.30 -18.12 4.31
CA GLU A 245 15.51 -17.44 3.03
C GLU A 245 15.25 -15.93 3.12
N LEU A 246 14.33 -15.46 3.98
CA LEU A 246 14.16 -14.02 4.26
C LEU A 246 15.42 -13.40 4.87
N LYS A 247 16.07 -14.10 5.81
CA LYS A 247 17.35 -13.66 6.37
C LYS A 247 18.44 -13.60 5.30
N LEU A 248 18.50 -14.61 4.42
CA LEU A 248 19.45 -14.62 3.31
C LEU A 248 19.20 -13.47 2.32
N LEU A 249 17.94 -13.15 2.00
CA LEU A 249 17.60 -11.99 1.18
C LEU A 249 18.10 -10.70 1.82
N GLU A 250 17.93 -10.53 3.14
CA GLU A 250 18.46 -9.39 3.87
C GLU A 250 19.99 -9.31 3.81
N GLU A 251 20.69 -10.44 3.94
CA GLU A 251 22.15 -10.52 3.78
C GLU A 251 22.59 -10.15 2.35
N ILE A 252 21.93 -10.67 1.31
CA ILE A 252 22.20 -10.32 -0.10
C ILE A 252 22.08 -8.82 -0.29
N MET A 253 21.01 -8.20 0.21
CA MET A 253 20.76 -6.76 0.02
C MET A 253 21.79 -5.89 0.75
N LYS A 254 22.24 -6.30 1.94
CA LYS A 254 23.26 -5.60 2.75
C LYS A 254 24.70 -5.82 2.27
N SER A 255 24.94 -6.79 1.39
CA SER A 255 26.28 -7.06 0.84
C SER A 255 26.82 -5.87 0.02
N GLN A 256 28.15 -5.82 -0.14
CA GLN A 256 28.83 -4.81 -0.96
C GLN A 256 28.88 -5.17 -2.45
N ALA A 257 28.28 -6.30 -2.85
CA ALA A 257 28.15 -6.70 -4.23
C ALA A 257 27.38 -5.64 -5.05
N ASP A 258 27.68 -5.56 -6.35
CA ASP A 258 26.93 -4.70 -7.24
C ASP A 258 25.47 -5.18 -7.40
N ASN A 259 24.61 -4.30 -7.89
CA ASN A 259 23.18 -4.60 -8.01
C ASN A 259 22.88 -5.77 -8.96
N ARG A 260 23.74 -6.02 -9.95
CA ARG A 260 23.57 -7.13 -10.89
C ARG A 260 23.88 -8.46 -10.20
N LEU A 261 24.99 -8.58 -9.47
CA LEU A 261 25.30 -9.81 -8.75
C LEU A 261 24.25 -10.08 -7.66
N LYS A 262 23.73 -9.04 -6.99
CA LYS A 262 22.59 -9.20 -6.08
C LYS A 262 21.36 -9.78 -6.78
N CYS A 263 21.06 -9.35 -8.00
CA CYS A 263 19.98 -9.95 -8.79
C CYS A 263 20.25 -11.43 -9.09
N GLU A 264 21.45 -11.77 -9.54
CA GLU A 264 21.85 -13.14 -9.84
C GLU A 264 21.75 -14.05 -8.60
N ALA A 265 22.14 -13.55 -7.42
CA ALA A 265 22.01 -14.24 -6.15
C ALA A 265 20.55 -14.50 -5.74
N ILE A 266 19.66 -13.51 -5.95
CA ILE A 266 18.22 -13.68 -5.67
C ILE A 266 17.59 -14.68 -6.64
N LEU A 267 17.94 -14.64 -7.94
CA LEU A 267 17.46 -15.64 -8.91
C LEU A 267 17.92 -17.05 -8.55
N ALA A 268 19.19 -17.21 -8.15
CA ALA A 268 19.73 -18.48 -7.67
C ALA A 268 18.96 -19.02 -6.45
N LEU A 269 18.60 -18.13 -5.51
CA LEU A 269 17.75 -18.48 -4.36
C LEU A 269 16.38 -18.99 -4.80
N MET A 270 15.70 -18.27 -5.69
CA MET A 270 14.38 -18.63 -6.21
C MET A 270 14.41 -19.92 -7.04
N ALA A 271 15.53 -20.23 -7.70
CA ALA A 271 15.76 -21.49 -8.38
C ALA A 271 16.06 -22.67 -7.43
N GLY A 272 16.30 -22.40 -6.14
CA GLY A 272 16.56 -23.42 -5.12
C GLY A 272 18.04 -23.77 -4.92
N GLU A 273 18.97 -22.89 -5.31
CA GLU A 273 20.38 -23.07 -4.94
C GLU A 273 20.57 -23.03 -3.41
N SER A 274 21.56 -23.78 -2.91
CA SER A 274 21.84 -23.80 -1.46
C SER A 274 22.40 -22.47 -0.98
N GLN A 275 22.08 -22.12 0.26
CA GLN A 275 22.54 -20.85 0.88
C GLN A 275 24.06 -20.70 0.82
N ASP A 276 24.81 -21.78 1.07
CA ASP A 276 26.27 -21.77 1.03
C ASP A 276 26.83 -21.37 -0.35
N LYS A 277 26.22 -21.87 -1.44
CA LYS A 277 26.63 -21.54 -2.82
C LYS A 277 26.36 -20.08 -3.16
N ILE A 278 25.21 -19.56 -2.71
CA ILE A 278 24.83 -18.16 -2.92
C ILE A 278 25.79 -17.24 -2.16
N LYS A 279 26.07 -17.55 -0.89
CA LYS A 279 27.04 -16.79 -0.09
C LYS A 279 28.44 -16.83 -0.72
N GLU A 280 28.89 -17.99 -1.18
CA GLU A 280 30.19 -18.12 -1.85
C GLU A 280 30.31 -17.22 -3.10
N LYS A 281 29.25 -17.12 -3.92
CA LYS A 281 29.21 -16.23 -5.09
C LYS A 281 29.39 -14.76 -4.69
N LEU A 282 28.71 -14.30 -3.64
CA LEU A 282 28.85 -12.94 -3.12
C LEU A 282 30.27 -12.66 -2.59
N TYR A 283 30.82 -13.56 -1.78
CA TYR A 283 32.15 -13.40 -1.19
C TYR A 283 33.30 -13.38 -2.22
N ARG A 284 33.16 -14.07 -3.36
CA ARG A 284 34.21 -14.08 -4.40
C ARG A 284 34.37 -12.70 -5.05
N GLN A 285 33.32 -11.89 -5.14
CA GLN A 285 33.39 -10.54 -5.69
C GLN A 285 33.99 -9.53 -4.69
N ASP A 286 33.70 -9.66 -3.38
CA ASP A 286 34.29 -8.82 -2.32
C ASP A 286 35.84 -8.89 -2.33
N LYS A 287 36.39 -10.07 -2.63
CA LYS A 287 37.85 -10.27 -2.79
C LYS A 287 38.42 -9.66 -4.07
N VAL A 288 37.65 -9.65 -5.17
CA VAL A 288 38.08 -9.08 -6.45
C VAL A 288 38.08 -7.55 -6.39
N ASN A 289 37.18 -6.96 -5.59
CA ASN A 289 37.09 -5.51 -5.39
C ASN A 289 37.99 -4.97 -4.25
N GLY A 290 38.88 -5.80 -3.68
CA GLY A 290 39.91 -5.38 -2.73
C GLY A 290 39.46 -5.08 -1.30
N VAL A 291 38.22 -5.45 -0.90
CA VAL A 291 37.74 -5.24 0.47
C VAL A 291 37.78 -6.56 1.24
N ILE A 292 38.81 -6.73 2.06
CA ILE A 292 38.95 -7.90 2.94
C ILE A 292 38.05 -7.69 4.17
N ASN A 293 36.92 -8.40 4.24
CA ASN A 293 36.18 -8.52 5.50
C ASN A 293 36.62 -9.80 6.23
N LEU A 294 37.26 -9.62 7.39
CA LEU A 294 37.85 -10.68 8.21
C LEU A 294 36.79 -11.34 9.10
N ASP A 295 35.83 -12.05 8.53
CA ASP A 295 34.98 -12.96 9.30
C ASP A 295 34.71 -14.24 8.49
N LYS A 296 35.64 -15.20 8.60
CA LYS A 296 35.41 -16.58 8.16
C LYS A 296 34.68 -17.35 9.26
N PRO A 297 33.64 -18.14 8.98
CA PRO A 297 33.33 -19.30 9.80
C PRO A 297 34.39 -20.38 9.53
N ALA A 298 35.20 -20.69 10.54
CA ALA A 298 36.25 -21.69 10.48
C ALA A 298 35.65 -23.10 10.29
N ASN A 299 35.85 -23.70 9.12
CA ASN A 299 35.49 -25.09 8.87
C ASN A 299 36.62 -26.01 9.40
N LYS A 300 36.44 -26.55 10.62
CA LYS A 300 37.35 -27.52 11.26
C LYS A 300 37.27 -28.88 10.56
N LYS A 301 38.22 -29.18 9.67
CA LYS A 301 38.77 -30.55 9.45
C LYS A 301 40.21 -30.46 8.94
N GLN A 302 41.18 -30.37 9.83
CA GLN A 302 42.59 -30.67 9.50
C GLN A 302 42.82 -32.17 9.71
N LYS A 303 43.00 -32.91 8.60
CA LYS A 303 43.66 -34.22 8.61
C LYS A 303 45.16 -33.97 8.78
N VAL A 304 45.72 -34.43 9.89
CA VAL A 304 47.17 -34.48 10.13
C VAL A 304 47.74 -35.63 9.29
N ILE A 305 48.59 -35.30 8.31
CA ILE A 305 49.47 -36.27 7.64
C ILE A 305 50.85 -36.08 8.27
N GLN A 306 51.30 -37.06 9.07
CA GLN A 306 52.68 -37.14 9.54
C GLN A 306 53.57 -37.69 8.42
N LEU A 307 54.61 -36.95 8.06
CA LEU A 307 55.73 -37.46 7.26
C LEU A 307 56.89 -37.80 8.21
N LYS A 308 57.35 -39.06 8.17
CA LYS A 308 58.57 -39.50 8.86
C LYS A 308 59.82 -39.06 8.09
N PRO A 309 60.90 -38.65 8.78
CA PRO A 309 62.18 -38.35 8.13
C PRO A 309 62.99 -39.63 7.85
N ARG A 310 63.85 -39.56 6.82
CA ARG A 310 64.78 -40.60 6.36
C ARG A 310 65.91 -40.85 7.34
#